data_AF-A0A172XWD0-F1
#
_entry.id   AF-A0A172XWD0-F1
#
_cell.length_a   1.000
_cell.length_b   1.000
_cell.length_c   1.000
_cell.angle_alpha   90.00
_cell.angle_beta   90.00
_cell.angle_gamma   90.00
#
_symmetry.space_group_name_H-M   'P 1'
#
loop_
_entity.id
_entity.type
_entity.pdbx_description
1 polymer ?
#
loop_
_entity_poly.entity_id
_entity_poly.type
_entity_poly.pdbx_seq_one_letter_code
_entity_poly.pdbx_strand_id
1 'polypeptide(L)'
;MKNRLFVISMLSFTGFLATAQVGINTNQAQATLDVVGSPANSKFLDGIIAPRLTGNQLRAKNYTSLQSGAMVYVTAADSGPTGQTINVTVAGYYYFDGTKWVRTSEGTNVGTLTGFTSGNLSPLFTTTVSNPSTNPSLAFNLTNALANSIFGNNTGSTAAPAYFSASSLALAGDVTGTLGATTVVRINGSPLGTTATATTGQVLTFNGTNWVPATQTQSNDWKVLGNAGTIATSAALGATIASGNFLGTTDAQNLVFATGNNVKGILDTNGTLNGGNANTSSPYASFSWGSNNTFSNSSSSNIALGRGNTVAAQAANFPGVAIGASNSALNGAKVIGNTNFATDGNTVVLGNNNGTATTAVSGINVGNSNINSGGFAFGTGNSVTSNNYAFGNANTASGPAGAIGFGFGANAVIASQTVYANTTHTFSGSGLIGTAITDVGINMTPSATNIADLEVSKGVLLKGITPPVAADCNASNEGTIVYGKSGTTGNFYGCKQTGGAFAWQTL
;
A
#
# COMPACT_ATOMS: atom_id res chain seq x y z
N MET A 1 -52.16 131.78 92.04
CA MET A 1 -51.06 131.04 91.39
C MET A 1 -50.58 129.97 92.38
N LYS A 2 -51.52 129.15 92.87
CA LYS A 2 -51.85 127.78 92.47
C LYS A 2 -50.68 126.82 92.74
N ASN A 3 -50.52 126.37 94.00
CA ASN A 3 -51.17 125.17 94.58
C ASN A 3 -50.55 123.90 93.96
N ARG A 4 -49.91 122.95 94.67
CA ARG A 4 -50.39 122.12 95.80
C ARG A 4 -49.32 120.99 95.99
N LEU A 5 -48.92 120.61 97.19
CA LEU A 5 -49.50 119.54 98.04
C LEU A 5 -48.94 118.12 97.73
N PHE A 6 -48.52 117.41 98.79
CA PHE A 6 -48.63 115.95 99.01
C PHE A 6 -47.75 114.94 98.22
N VAL A 7 -47.04 114.09 99.01
CA VAL A 7 -46.68 112.66 98.81
C VAL A 7 -45.55 112.31 97.83
N ILE A 8 -44.41 111.88 98.40
CA ILE A 8 -43.43 110.98 97.74
C ILE A 8 -43.10 109.86 98.73
N SER A 9 -43.91 108.80 98.74
CA SER A 9 -43.68 107.59 99.53
C SER A 9 -44.36 106.38 98.84
N MET A 10 -43.94 106.05 97.61
CA MET A 10 -44.08 104.72 97.00
C MET A 10 -43.37 104.70 95.64
N LEU A 11 -42.32 103.87 95.47
CA LEU A 11 -42.02 103.09 94.24
C LEU A 11 -40.78 102.19 94.45
N SER A 12 -41.05 100.94 94.85
CA SER A 12 -40.38 99.70 94.42
C SER A 12 -38.88 99.71 94.07
N PHE A 13 -38.05 99.16 94.97
CA PHE A 13 -36.82 98.43 94.60
C PHE A 13 -36.58 97.31 95.64
N THR A 14 -37.16 96.13 95.39
CA THR A 14 -36.87 94.91 96.14
C THR A 14 -35.43 94.49 95.86
N GLY A 15 -34.69 94.26 96.94
CA GLY A 15 -33.24 94.10 96.98
C GLY A 15 -32.71 92.88 96.23
N PHE A 16 -31.58 93.09 95.55
CA PHE A 16 -30.69 92.04 95.10
C PHE A 16 -29.94 91.44 96.31
N LEU A 17 -30.01 90.12 96.44
CA LEU A 17 -29.14 89.33 97.32
C LEU A 17 -27.76 89.27 96.67
N ALA A 18 -26.75 89.95 97.24
CA ALA A 18 -25.35 89.78 96.83
C ALA A 18 -24.71 88.65 97.64
N THR A 19 -24.34 87.56 96.97
CA THR A 19 -23.61 86.41 97.52
C THR A 19 -22.12 86.73 97.65
N ALA A 20 -21.47 86.28 98.74
CA ALA A 20 -20.05 86.52 99.05
C ALA A 20 -19.07 85.62 98.26
N GLN A 21 -19.27 85.47 96.94
CA GLN A 21 -18.37 84.70 96.07
C GLN A 21 -17.22 85.58 95.57
N VAL A 22 -16.00 85.04 95.54
CA VAL A 22 -14.82 85.71 94.96
C VAL A 22 -14.49 85.05 93.63
N GLY A 23 -14.70 85.77 92.53
CA GLY A 23 -14.23 85.38 91.21
C GLY A 23 -12.88 86.01 90.91
N ILE A 24 -11.92 85.22 90.44
CA ILE A 24 -10.65 85.71 89.87
C ILE A 24 -10.69 85.43 88.37
N ASN A 25 -10.59 86.50 87.58
CA ASN A 25 -10.65 86.47 86.11
C ASN A 25 -11.99 85.95 85.55
N THR A 26 -13.08 86.02 86.33
CA THR A 26 -14.47 85.77 85.90
C THR A 26 -15.45 86.69 86.63
N ASN A 27 -16.48 87.15 85.93
CA ASN A 27 -17.53 88.02 86.49
C ASN A 27 -18.76 87.23 86.98
N GLN A 28 -18.80 85.90 86.78
CA GLN A 28 -19.87 85.00 87.22
C GLN A 28 -19.26 83.80 87.94
N ALA A 29 -18.75 84.02 89.16
CA ALA A 29 -18.13 82.97 89.95
C ALA A 29 -19.13 81.82 90.24
N GLN A 30 -18.79 80.60 89.83
CA GLN A 30 -19.64 79.42 90.00
C GLN A 30 -19.34 78.63 91.29
N ALA A 31 -18.31 79.05 92.04
CA ALA A 31 -17.93 78.49 93.33
C ALA A 31 -17.60 79.63 94.32
N THR A 32 -17.45 79.30 95.61
CA THR A 32 -17.07 80.30 96.64
C THR A 32 -15.75 81.01 96.28
N LEU A 33 -14.80 80.28 95.70
CA LEU A 33 -13.65 80.83 94.97
C LEU A 33 -13.63 80.18 93.58
N ASP A 34 -13.81 80.97 92.54
CA ASP A 34 -13.74 80.51 91.14
C ASP A 34 -12.58 81.21 90.44
N VAL A 35 -11.65 80.42 89.90
CA VAL A 35 -10.45 80.91 89.23
C VAL A 35 -10.46 80.37 87.80
N VAL A 36 -10.81 81.24 86.86
CA VAL A 36 -10.86 80.89 85.43
C VAL A 36 -9.54 81.28 84.77
N GLY A 37 -8.85 80.31 84.17
CA GLY A 37 -7.61 80.55 83.44
C GLY A 37 -7.81 81.32 82.12
N SER A 38 -6.71 81.79 81.54
CA SER A 38 -6.61 82.33 80.18
C SER A 38 -5.71 81.44 79.31
N PRO A 39 -6.16 80.20 78.97
CA PRO A 39 -5.29 79.14 78.45
C PRO A 39 -4.67 79.44 77.07
N ALA A 40 -5.21 80.41 76.34
CA ALA A 40 -4.69 80.84 75.03
C ALA A 40 -3.64 81.95 75.13
N ASN A 41 -3.52 82.66 76.26
CA ASN A 41 -2.54 83.72 76.44
C ASN A 41 -1.27 83.15 77.08
N SER A 42 -0.24 82.91 76.29
CA SER A 42 1.02 82.32 76.76
C SER A 42 1.83 83.19 77.73
N LYS A 43 1.47 84.47 77.92
CA LYS A 43 2.03 85.32 78.98
C LYS A 43 1.24 85.25 80.29
N PHE A 44 0.07 84.60 80.29
CA PHE A 44 -0.75 84.35 81.46
C PHE A 44 -0.54 82.91 81.91
N LEU A 45 0.18 82.72 83.02
CA LEU A 45 0.49 81.39 83.54
C LEU A 45 -0.64 80.94 84.46
N ASP A 46 -1.58 80.19 83.89
CA ASP A 46 -2.74 79.69 84.61
C ASP A 46 -2.35 78.71 85.71
N GLY A 47 -2.83 78.97 86.92
CA GLY A 47 -2.65 78.04 88.02
C GLY A 47 -3.02 78.65 89.36
N ILE A 48 -3.27 77.77 90.32
CA ILE A 48 -3.37 78.13 91.72
C ILE A 48 -2.11 77.61 92.40
N ILE A 49 -1.28 78.53 92.91
CA ILE A 49 -0.12 78.15 93.71
C ILE A 49 -0.56 78.10 95.17
N ALA A 50 -0.68 76.89 95.71
CA ALA A 50 -0.94 76.69 97.12
C ALA A 50 0.22 77.21 97.98
N PRO A 51 -0.01 77.57 99.27
CA PRO A 51 1.06 77.93 100.20
C PRO A 51 2.18 76.90 100.20
N ARG A 52 3.43 77.37 100.09
CA ARG A 52 4.63 76.54 99.99
C ARG A 52 5.32 76.45 101.34
N LEU A 53 5.50 75.23 101.84
CA LEU A 53 6.16 74.94 103.11
C LEU A 53 7.09 73.74 102.91
N THR A 54 8.20 73.69 103.64
CA THR A 54 8.94 72.43 103.80
C THR A 54 8.15 71.47 104.70
N GLY A 55 8.37 70.17 104.60
CA GLY A 55 7.72 69.20 105.48
C GLY A 55 7.98 69.48 106.97
N ASN A 56 9.19 69.95 107.31
CA ASN A 56 9.54 70.37 108.68
C ASN A 56 8.73 71.59 109.16
N GLN A 57 8.53 72.60 108.31
CA GLN A 57 7.69 73.76 108.64
C GLN A 57 6.22 73.38 108.74
N LEU A 58 5.77 72.42 107.94
CA LEU A 58 4.41 71.90 107.99
C LEU A 58 4.15 71.13 109.29
N ARG A 59 5.12 70.31 109.74
CA ARG A 59 5.04 69.58 111.02
C ARG A 59 4.99 70.49 112.24
N ALA A 60 5.65 71.66 112.19
CA ALA A 60 5.64 72.63 113.28
C ALA A 60 4.27 73.32 113.49
N LYS A 61 3.31 73.10 112.58
CA LYS A 61 1.96 73.65 112.66
C LYS A 61 0.97 72.56 113.06
N ASN A 62 -0.06 72.93 113.82
CA ASN A 62 -1.13 72.04 114.20
C ASN A 62 -2.42 72.41 113.44
N TYR A 63 -2.74 71.64 112.42
CA TYR A 63 -3.99 71.81 111.66
C TYR A 63 -5.10 71.02 112.35
N THR A 64 -6.29 71.59 112.44
CA THR A 64 -7.47 70.92 113.03
C THR A 64 -8.41 70.45 111.92
N SER A 65 -9.45 69.70 112.27
CA SER A 65 -10.46 69.26 111.31
C SER A 65 -11.14 70.42 110.56
N LEU A 66 -11.13 71.65 111.11
CA LEU A 66 -11.62 72.85 110.42
C LEU A 66 -10.81 73.23 109.17
N GLN A 67 -9.58 72.72 109.01
CA GLN A 67 -8.75 72.93 107.84
C GLN A 67 -8.70 71.70 106.90
N SER A 68 -9.63 70.75 107.04
CA SER A 68 -9.73 69.62 106.11
C SER A 68 -9.99 70.13 104.69
N GLY A 69 -9.25 69.61 103.71
CA GLY A 69 -9.22 70.11 102.34
C GLY A 69 -8.22 71.24 102.10
N ALA A 70 -7.50 71.72 103.13
CA ALA A 70 -6.39 72.65 102.91
C ALA A 70 -5.34 71.99 102.01
N MET A 71 -4.90 72.72 100.98
CA MET A 71 -3.85 72.27 100.09
C MET A 71 -2.58 73.05 100.35
N VAL A 72 -1.46 72.34 100.32
CA VAL A 72 -0.12 72.94 100.35
C VAL A 72 0.74 72.25 99.30
N TYR A 73 1.70 73.00 98.79
CA TYR A 73 2.80 72.39 98.08
C TYR A 73 3.96 72.20 99.04
N VAL A 74 4.32 70.94 99.28
CA VAL A 74 5.49 70.63 100.10
C VAL A 74 6.72 70.69 99.22
N THR A 75 7.62 71.61 99.54
CA THR A 75 8.83 71.85 98.73
C THR A 75 9.96 70.87 99.02
N ALA A 76 9.97 70.25 100.21
CA ALA A 76 10.94 69.23 100.62
C ALA A 76 10.32 68.30 101.66
N ALA A 77 10.77 67.05 101.71
CA ALA A 77 10.28 66.05 102.65
C ALA A 77 10.39 66.52 104.12
N ASP A 78 9.51 66.02 104.97
CA ASP A 78 9.69 66.10 106.41
C ASP A 78 10.86 65.18 106.81
N SER A 79 11.85 65.72 107.53
CA SER A 79 13.04 64.97 107.95
C SER A 79 12.80 64.05 109.16
N GLY A 80 11.61 64.08 109.75
CA GLY A 80 11.18 63.21 110.85
C GLY A 80 9.65 63.06 110.85
N PRO A 81 9.09 62.47 109.78
CA PRO A 81 7.66 62.45 109.54
C PRO A 81 6.94 61.69 110.65
N THR A 82 6.07 62.38 111.38
CA THR A 82 5.21 61.80 112.43
C THR A 82 3.89 62.58 112.49
N GLY A 83 2.87 62.00 113.13
CA GLY A 83 1.57 62.66 113.26
C GLY A 83 0.98 63.08 111.91
N GLN A 84 0.64 64.38 111.77
CA GLN A 84 -0.04 64.90 110.59
C GLN A 84 0.80 64.84 109.32
N THR A 85 2.13 64.90 109.41
CA THR A 85 3.04 64.90 108.26
C THR A 85 3.62 63.52 107.94
N ILE A 86 3.07 62.45 108.51
CA ILE A 86 3.60 61.08 108.35
C ILE A 86 3.81 60.66 106.88
N ASN A 87 2.97 61.12 105.94
CA ASN A 87 3.10 60.77 104.52
C ASN A 87 3.91 61.79 103.70
N VAL A 88 4.42 62.84 104.32
CA VAL A 88 5.12 63.94 103.64
C VAL A 88 6.60 63.56 103.47
N THR A 89 6.84 62.49 102.72
CA THR A 89 8.17 61.88 102.57
C THR A 89 8.92 62.35 101.33
N VAL A 90 8.24 63.08 100.43
CA VAL A 90 8.80 63.65 99.21
C VAL A 90 8.09 64.96 98.86
N ALA A 91 8.74 65.79 98.05
CA ALA A 91 8.11 67.00 97.53
C ALA A 91 6.89 66.67 96.64
N GLY A 92 5.88 67.53 96.69
CA GLY A 92 4.66 67.35 95.92
C GLY A 92 3.49 68.14 96.49
N TYR A 93 2.36 68.07 95.79
CA TYR A 93 1.09 68.56 96.32
C TYR A 93 0.54 67.59 97.35
N TYR A 94 0.12 68.16 98.47
CA TYR A 94 -0.59 67.45 99.52
C TYR A 94 -1.84 68.22 99.89
N TYR A 95 -2.90 67.50 100.24
CA TYR A 95 -4.06 68.07 100.91
C TYR A 95 -4.19 67.46 102.31
N PHE A 96 -4.71 68.25 103.25
CA PHE A 96 -4.99 67.79 104.61
C PHE A 96 -6.33 67.07 104.61
N ASP A 97 -6.35 65.80 105.00
CA ASP A 97 -7.57 64.99 105.02
C ASP A 97 -8.41 65.17 106.31
N GLY A 98 -7.98 66.07 107.19
CA GLY A 98 -8.56 66.28 108.53
C GLY A 98 -7.76 65.63 109.66
N THR A 99 -6.85 64.72 109.32
CA THR A 99 -5.96 64.04 110.28
C THR A 99 -4.50 64.06 109.86
N LYS A 100 -4.21 64.00 108.56
CA LYS A 100 -2.85 63.96 107.99
C LYS A 100 -2.81 64.51 106.56
N TRP A 101 -1.60 64.72 106.06
CA TRP A 101 -1.35 65.17 104.69
C TRP A 101 -1.26 63.97 103.73
N VAL A 102 -1.94 64.01 102.58
CA VAL A 102 -2.00 62.92 101.58
C VAL A 102 -1.58 63.41 100.20
N ARG A 103 -0.79 62.60 99.47
CA ARG A 103 -0.25 62.89 98.13
C ARG A 103 -1.18 62.39 97.01
N THR A 104 -1.19 63.04 95.86
CA THR A 104 -1.90 62.64 94.63
C THR A 104 -0.96 61.90 93.63
N SER A 105 -1.35 60.79 92.97
CA SER A 105 -0.48 59.90 92.12
C SER A 105 -1.01 59.53 90.69
N GLU A 106 -0.14 59.04 89.77
CA GLU A 106 -0.37 58.67 88.32
C GLU A 106 -0.11 57.14 88.01
N GLY A 107 -0.68 56.49 86.95
CA GLY A 107 -0.49 55.02 86.67
C GLY A 107 -0.67 54.49 85.22
N THR A 108 -0.09 53.30 84.87
CA THR A 108 -0.23 52.52 83.59
C THR A 108 0.05 50.97 83.74
N ASN A 109 -0.60 50.06 82.96
CA ASN A 109 -0.38 48.57 82.92
C ASN A 109 -0.86 47.88 81.57
N VAL A 110 -0.18 46.83 81.03
CA VAL A 110 -0.55 45.93 79.86
C VAL A 110 -0.05 44.48 80.07
N GLY A 111 -0.77 43.42 79.62
CA GLY A 111 -0.46 41.97 79.86
C GLY A 111 0.35 41.21 78.78
N THR A 112 0.85 39.98 79.09
CA THR A 112 1.87 39.20 78.32
C THR A 112 1.43 37.78 77.87
N LEU A 113 1.66 37.41 76.60
CA LEU A 113 1.53 36.04 76.04
C LEU A 113 2.90 35.33 76.09
N THR A 114 3.03 34.10 76.60
CA THR A 114 4.36 33.50 76.86
C THR A 114 4.81 32.40 75.90
N GLY A 115 3.96 31.94 74.96
CA GLY A 115 4.36 30.94 73.96
C GLY A 115 3.30 30.61 72.89
N PHE A 116 3.77 30.38 71.66
CA PHE A 116 2.99 29.92 70.51
C PHE A 116 3.84 28.92 69.70
N THR A 117 3.26 27.78 69.30
CA THR A 117 3.96 26.74 68.53
C THR A 117 3.07 26.20 67.41
N SER A 118 3.66 25.77 66.30
CA SER A 118 2.98 25.03 65.21
C SER A 118 3.82 23.81 64.80
N GLY A 119 3.17 22.77 64.29
CA GLY A 119 3.84 21.57 63.79
C GLY A 119 4.07 21.61 62.27
N ASN A 120 5.00 20.77 61.79
CA ASN A 120 5.26 20.61 60.36
C ASN A 120 4.36 19.53 59.75
N LEU A 121 3.90 19.76 58.51
CA LEU A 121 3.29 18.74 57.64
C LEU A 121 4.29 18.32 56.57
N SER A 122 5.46 17.85 57.01
CA SER A 122 6.50 17.32 56.13
C SER A 122 5.99 16.06 55.39
N PRO A 123 6.27 15.89 54.08
CA PRO A 123 7.17 16.70 53.26
C PRO A 123 6.48 17.84 52.49
N LEU A 124 5.19 18.13 52.68
CA LEU A 124 4.48 19.12 51.86
C LEU A 124 4.95 20.57 52.12
N PHE A 125 5.03 20.95 53.39
CA PHE A 125 5.61 22.22 53.83
C PHE A 125 6.13 22.12 55.26
N THR A 126 7.00 23.04 55.63
CA THR A 126 7.40 23.28 57.03
C THR A 126 6.83 24.60 57.51
N THR A 127 6.60 24.69 58.82
CA THR A 127 6.21 25.94 59.46
C THR A 127 7.41 26.54 60.19
N THR A 128 7.47 27.86 60.22
CA THR A 128 8.41 28.61 61.05
C THR A 128 7.63 29.58 61.92
N VAL A 129 7.82 29.50 63.23
CA VAL A 129 7.28 30.46 64.19
C VAL A 129 8.40 31.39 64.65
N SER A 130 8.21 32.69 64.49
CA SER A 130 9.09 33.72 65.07
C SER A 130 8.36 34.52 66.16
N ASN A 131 9.11 34.99 67.16
CA ASN A 131 8.62 35.81 68.28
C ASN A 131 7.42 35.22 69.07
N PRO A 132 7.52 33.98 69.59
CA PRO A 132 6.36 33.26 70.17
C PRO A 132 5.79 33.85 71.47
N SER A 133 6.40 34.87 72.07
CA SER A 133 6.08 35.36 73.42
C SER A 133 5.73 36.85 73.52
N THR A 134 5.44 37.52 72.40
CA THR A 134 5.03 38.94 72.42
C THR A 134 4.15 39.32 71.23
N ASN A 135 4.50 38.86 70.02
CA ASN A 135 3.72 39.02 68.79
C ASN A 135 4.09 37.90 67.78
N PRO A 136 3.50 36.71 67.90
CA PRO A 136 3.90 35.55 67.10
C PRO A 136 3.60 35.73 65.61
N SER A 137 4.55 35.35 64.76
CA SER A 137 4.37 35.26 63.31
C SER A 137 4.59 33.84 62.82
N LEU A 138 3.64 33.33 62.03
CA LEU A 138 3.68 32.01 61.42
C LEU A 138 3.89 32.15 59.91
N ALA A 139 4.91 31.47 59.38
CA ALA A 139 5.12 31.34 57.95
C ALA A 139 5.11 29.86 57.53
N PHE A 140 4.63 29.61 56.32
CA PHE A 140 4.67 28.31 55.65
C PHE A 140 5.74 28.34 54.55
N ASN A 141 6.66 27.39 54.58
CA ASN A 141 7.71 27.25 53.59
C ASN A 141 7.44 26.00 52.76
N LEU A 142 7.29 26.17 51.44
CA LEU A 142 7.14 25.05 50.52
C LEU A 142 8.41 24.19 50.52
N THR A 143 8.24 22.88 50.49
CA THR A 143 9.35 21.94 50.29
C THR A 143 9.56 21.70 48.79
N ASN A 144 10.81 21.64 48.35
CA ASN A 144 11.14 21.28 46.96
C ASN A 144 10.92 19.78 46.71
N ALA A 145 10.31 19.44 45.57
CA ALA A 145 10.20 18.08 45.08
C ALA A 145 11.28 17.81 44.00
N LEU A 146 11.82 16.60 43.95
CA LEU A 146 12.71 16.20 42.87
C LEU A 146 11.93 16.11 41.55
N ALA A 147 12.61 16.31 40.40
CA ALA A 147 11.99 16.16 39.10
C ALA A 147 11.37 14.77 38.93
N ASN A 148 10.19 14.69 38.29
CA ASN A 148 9.43 13.46 38.07
C ASN A 148 9.07 12.70 39.37
N SER A 149 8.93 13.41 40.49
CA SER A 149 8.41 12.82 41.73
C SER A 149 6.92 13.13 41.91
N ILE A 150 6.21 12.19 42.54
CA ILE A 150 4.78 12.29 42.85
C ILE A 150 4.64 12.20 44.37
N PHE A 151 3.85 13.08 44.97
CA PHE A 151 3.48 12.98 46.37
C PHE A 151 2.27 12.05 46.53
N GLY A 152 2.42 10.98 47.29
CA GLY A 152 1.34 10.02 47.52
C GLY A 152 1.82 8.77 48.23
N ASN A 153 0.99 7.74 48.22
CA ASN A 153 1.34 6.42 48.75
C ASN A 153 1.21 5.36 47.64
N ASN A 154 2.32 5.06 46.98
CA ASN A 154 2.40 4.07 45.89
C ASN A 154 2.60 2.62 46.39
N THR A 155 2.55 2.38 47.70
CA THR A 155 2.81 1.04 48.27
C THR A 155 1.52 0.27 48.59
N GLY A 156 0.34 0.88 48.40
CA GLY A 156 -0.95 0.29 48.79
C GLY A 156 -1.10 0.06 50.31
N SER A 157 -0.17 0.57 51.12
CA SER A 157 -0.19 0.46 52.58
C SER A 157 -0.93 1.63 53.23
N THR A 158 -1.10 1.61 54.56
CA THR A 158 -1.66 2.74 55.34
C THR A 158 -0.60 3.76 55.78
N ALA A 159 0.62 3.73 55.22
CA ALA A 159 1.67 4.67 55.56
C ALA A 159 1.36 6.12 55.16
N ALA A 160 2.00 7.07 55.85
CA ALA A 160 1.92 8.49 55.48
C ALA A 160 2.45 8.71 54.05
N PRO A 161 1.85 9.62 53.26
CA PRO A 161 2.33 9.92 51.91
C PRO A 161 3.77 10.46 51.90
N ALA A 162 4.52 10.10 50.86
CA ALA A 162 5.87 10.59 50.63
C ALA A 162 6.06 10.92 49.14
N TYR A 163 7.13 11.65 48.82
CA TYR A 163 7.55 11.79 47.43
C TYR A 163 8.21 10.49 46.95
N PHE A 164 7.73 9.94 45.85
CA PHE A 164 8.32 8.78 45.19
C PHE A 164 8.53 9.08 43.70
N SER A 165 9.44 8.34 43.05
CA SER A 165 9.68 8.51 41.61
C SER A 165 8.49 8.03 40.80
N ALA A 166 8.03 8.80 39.81
CA ALA A 166 7.00 8.38 38.86
C ALA A 166 7.37 7.05 38.18
N SER A 167 8.67 6.78 37.96
CA SER A 167 9.15 5.52 37.39
C SER A 167 8.84 4.27 38.23
N SER A 168 8.39 4.43 39.48
CA SER A 168 7.99 3.32 40.38
C SER A 168 6.50 2.94 40.27
N LEU A 169 5.69 3.70 39.51
CA LEU A 169 4.28 3.34 39.30
C LEU A 169 4.19 2.02 38.52
N ALA A 170 3.46 1.07 39.07
CA ALA A 170 3.20 -0.21 38.42
C ALA A 170 2.22 -0.04 37.25
N LEU A 171 2.46 -0.79 36.17
CA LEU A 171 1.55 -0.90 35.04
C LEU A 171 0.82 -2.25 35.06
N ALA A 172 -0.36 -2.29 34.44
CA ALA A 172 -1.21 -3.46 34.35
C ALA A 172 -1.74 -3.66 32.91
N GLY A 173 -2.44 -4.78 32.68
CA GLY A 173 -2.98 -5.14 31.37
C GLY A 173 -2.03 -6.02 30.57
N ASP A 174 -1.67 -5.59 29.35
CA ASP A 174 -0.79 -6.34 28.44
C ASP A 174 0.70 -6.18 28.77
N VAL A 175 1.01 -5.25 29.67
CA VAL A 175 2.36 -4.99 30.18
C VAL A 175 2.45 -5.25 31.69
N THR A 176 3.66 -5.46 32.19
CA THR A 176 3.97 -5.54 33.62
C THR A 176 5.24 -4.74 33.95
N GLY A 177 5.57 -4.69 35.24
CA GLY A 177 6.66 -3.88 35.77
C GLY A 177 6.23 -2.45 36.06
N THR A 178 7.21 -1.57 36.19
CA THR A 178 6.96 -0.15 36.46
C THR A 178 7.11 0.70 35.20
N LEU A 179 6.69 1.97 35.25
CA LEU A 179 6.88 2.93 34.14
C LEU A 179 8.34 3.01 33.64
N GLY A 180 9.33 2.82 34.53
CA GLY A 180 10.76 2.86 34.16
C GLY A 180 11.34 1.52 33.68
N ALA A 181 10.59 0.42 33.76
CA ALA A 181 11.07 -0.94 33.47
C ALA A 181 9.93 -1.82 32.92
N THR A 182 9.15 -1.28 31.99
CA THR A 182 7.96 -1.96 31.44
C THR A 182 8.35 -3.11 30.53
N THR A 183 7.66 -4.25 30.65
CA THR A 183 7.80 -5.40 29.75
C THR A 183 6.44 -5.85 29.24
N VAL A 184 6.38 -6.31 27.99
CA VAL A 184 5.16 -6.87 27.39
C VAL A 184 5.01 -8.32 27.83
N VAL A 185 3.86 -8.66 28.40
CA VAL A 185 3.55 -10.01 28.90
C VAL A 185 2.31 -10.63 28.24
N ARG A 186 1.51 -9.82 27.55
CA ARG A 186 0.35 -10.26 26.77
C ARG A 186 0.21 -9.39 25.52
N ILE A 187 -0.52 -9.88 24.53
CA ILE A 187 -0.95 -9.11 23.35
C ILE A 187 -2.44 -9.37 23.16
N ASN A 188 -3.24 -8.31 23.19
CA ASN A 188 -4.71 -8.35 23.13
C ASN A 188 -5.30 -9.26 24.21
N GLY A 189 -4.81 -9.14 25.45
CA GLY A 189 -5.26 -9.96 26.58
C GLY A 189 -4.83 -11.42 26.54
N SER A 190 -4.12 -11.89 25.52
CA SER A 190 -3.60 -13.27 25.43
C SER A 190 -2.11 -13.33 25.82
N PRO A 191 -1.66 -14.32 26.62
CA PRO A 191 -0.28 -14.35 27.10
C PRO A 191 0.78 -14.37 25.99
N LEU A 192 1.89 -13.68 26.23
CA LEU A 192 3.11 -13.85 25.46
C LEU A 192 3.80 -15.13 25.95
N GLY A 193 4.10 -16.05 25.03
CA GLY A 193 4.81 -17.28 25.33
C GLY A 193 6.32 -17.07 25.50
N THR A 194 7.08 -18.17 25.51
CA THR A 194 8.56 -18.08 25.63
C THR A 194 9.17 -17.52 24.36
N THR A 195 9.79 -16.36 24.44
CA THR A 195 10.48 -15.70 23.31
C THR A 195 12.00 -15.95 23.30
N ALA A 196 12.54 -16.64 24.32
CA ALA A 196 13.97 -16.93 24.45
C ALA A 196 14.54 -17.77 23.30
N THR A 197 13.69 -18.47 22.56
CA THR A 197 14.06 -19.31 21.41
C THR A 197 13.83 -18.62 20.06
N ALA A 198 13.47 -17.33 20.05
CA ALA A 198 13.19 -16.61 18.81
C ALA A 198 14.48 -16.43 17.97
N THR A 199 14.39 -16.70 16.67
CA THR A 199 15.48 -16.48 15.71
C THR A 199 15.12 -15.38 14.70
N THR A 200 16.12 -14.79 14.04
CA THR A 200 15.91 -13.78 12.98
C THR A 200 14.94 -14.31 11.91
N GLY A 201 13.94 -13.49 11.56
CA GLY A 201 12.95 -13.80 10.52
C GLY A 201 11.64 -14.45 11.01
N GLN A 202 11.53 -14.77 12.30
CA GLN A 202 10.27 -15.23 12.88
C GLN A 202 9.31 -14.08 13.19
N VAL A 203 8.01 -14.39 13.22
CA VAL A 203 6.96 -13.48 13.72
C VAL A 203 6.25 -14.11 14.91
N LEU A 204 5.58 -13.31 15.73
CA LEU A 204 4.70 -13.85 16.76
C LEU A 204 3.39 -14.30 16.12
N THR A 205 3.02 -15.55 16.34
CA THR A 205 1.73 -16.11 15.93
C THR A 205 0.96 -16.59 17.15
N PHE A 206 -0.35 -16.36 17.18
CA PHE A 206 -1.21 -16.90 18.23
C PHE A 206 -1.47 -18.39 17.97
N ASN A 207 -1.05 -19.24 18.89
CA ASN A 207 -1.18 -20.70 18.75
C ASN A 207 -2.48 -21.26 19.36
N GLY A 208 -3.45 -20.40 19.69
CA GLY A 208 -4.68 -20.77 20.39
C GLY A 208 -4.60 -20.60 21.92
N THR A 209 -3.42 -20.41 22.49
CA THR A 209 -3.24 -20.16 23.93
C THR A 209 -2.33 -18.97 24.20
N ASN A 210 -1.18 -18.90 23.51
CA ASN A 210 -0.16 -17.87 23.69
C ASN A 210 0.30 -17.31 22.33
N TRP A 211 0.86 -16.10 22.35
CA TRP A 211 1.65 -15.56 21.25
C TRP A 211 3.08 -16.13 21.32
N VAL A 212 3.48 -16.93 20.34
CA VAL A 212 4.80 -17.60 20.31
C VAL A 212 5.56 -17.27 19.01
N PRO A 213 6.90 -17.23 19.03
CA PRO A 213 7.68 -17.11 17.80
C PRO A 213 7.42 -18.31 16.88
N ALA A 214 7.08 -18.03 15.63
CA ALA A 214 6.92 -19.05 14.61
C ALA A 214 7.63 -18.62 13.31
N THR A 215 8.21 -19.61 12.64
CA THR A 215 8.67 -19.45 11.26
C THR A 215 7.44 -19.42 10.36
N GLN A 216 7.25 -18.34 9.62
CA GLN A 216 6.18 -18.27 8.63
C GLN A 216 6.49 -19.25 7.50
N THR A 217 5.87 -20.43 7.54
CA THR A 217 5.77 -21.28 6.35
C THR A 217 4.84 -20.59 5.38
N GLN A 218 5.37 -20.09 4.26
CA GLN A 218 4.54 -19.67 3.14
C GLN A 218 3.58 -20.81 2.79
N SER A 219 2.32 -20.50 2.46
CA SER A 219 1.34 -21.53 2.07
C SER A 219 1.93 -22.45 1.00
N ASN A 220 1.58 -23.73 1.07
CA ASN A 220 1.89 -24.70 0.02
C ASN A 220 1.17 -24.37 -1.31
N ASP A 221 0.31 -23.36 -1.32
CA ASP A 221 -0.28 -22.85 -2.54
C ASP A 221 0.76 -22.09 -3.37
N TRP A 222 1.01 -22.62 -4.56
CA TRP A 222 1.38 -21.93 -5.79
C TRP A 222 1.90 -20.51 -5.60
N LYS A 223 3.20 -20.31 -5.81
CA LYS A 223 3.83 -18.99 -5.76
C LYS A 223 3.25 -18.06 -6.83
N VAL A 224 2.14 -17.38 -6.51
CA VAL A 224 1.50 -16.39 -7.39
C VAL A 224 2.30 -15.08 -7.42
N LEU A 225 3.13 -14.86 -6.41
CA LEU A 225 4.15 -13.82 -6.42
C LEU A 225 5.33 -14.34 -7.23
N GLY A 226 5.22 -14.28 -8.56
CA GLY A 226 6.38 -14.39 -9.43
C GLY A 226 7.45 -13.39 -8.99
N ASN A 227 8.72 -13.77 -9.11
CA ASN A 227 9.82 -12.91 -8.69
C ASN A 227 9.92 -11.69 -9.62
N ALA A 228 9.30 -10.58 -9.19
CA ALA A 228 9.36 -9.31 -9.90
C ALA A 228 10.83 -8.91 -10.12
N GLY A 229 11.20 -8.61 -11.38
CA GLY A 229 12.53 -8.10 -11.73
C GLY A 229 13.64 -9.15 -11.82
N THR A 230 13.34 -10.41 -12.20
CA THR A 230 14.37 -11.45 -12.21
C THR A 230 14.54 -12.20 -13.53
N ILE A 231 15.79 -12.63 -13.80
CA ILE A 231 16.20 -13.38 -14.98
C ILE A 231 16.15 -14.88 -14.64
N ALA A 232 15.51 -15.68 -15.48
CA ALA A 232 15.38 -17.13 -15.29
C ALA A 232 16.75 -17.83 -15.29
N THR A 233 16.91 -18.85 -14.46
CA THR A 233 18.13 -19.66 -14.41
C THR A 233 18.35 -20.36 -15.76
N SER A 234 19.57 -20.30 -16.31
CA SER A 234 19.95 -20.97 -17.56
C SER A 234 20.24 -22.47 -17.35
N ALA A 235 19.30 -23.20 -16.75
CA ALA A 235 19.40 -24.65 -16.61
C ALA A 235 19.14 -25.34 -17.96
N ALA A 236 19.82 -26.45 -18.24
CA ALA A 236 19.52 -27.30 -19.39
C ALA A 236 18.15 -27.97 -19.23
N LEU A 237 17.44 -28.19 -20.33
CA LEU A 237 16.15 -28.91 -20.32
C LEU A 237 16.32 -30.28 -19.64
N GLY A 238 15.47 -30.58 -18.66
CA GLY A 238 15.50 -31.84 -17.89
C GLY A 238 16.45 -31.86 -16.68
N ALA A 239 17.26 -30.81 -16.46
CA ALA A 239 18.08 -30.71 -15.27
C ALA A 239 17.27 -30.27 -14.04
N THR A 240 17.58 -30.81 -12.86
CA THR A 240 17.01 -30.34 -11.59
C THR A 240 17.43 -28.89 -11.32
N ILE A 241 16.46 -28.01 -11.09
CA ILE A 241 16.71 -26.60 -10.73
C ILE A 241 16.85 -26.51 -9.21
N ALA A 242 18.10 -26.49 -8.72
CA ALA A 242 18.39 -26.39 -7.29
C ALA A 242 18.28 -24.95 -6.73
N SER A 243 18.41 -23.93 -7.59
CA SER A 243 18.35 -22.51 -7.20
C SER A 243 17.92 -21.58 -8.35
N GLY A 244 17.38 -20.43 -7.99
CA GLY A 244 16.93 -19.39 -8.91
C GLY A 244 15.43 -19.44 -9.19
N ASN A 245 14.98 -18.69 -10.18
CA ASN A 245 13.57 -18.32 -10.28
C ASN A 245 12.86 -19.15 -11.33
N PHE A 246 11.77 -19.80 -10.94
CA PHE A 246 10.96 -20.62 -11.82
C PHE A 246 9.49 -20.51 -11.42
N LEU A 247 8.60 -20.66 -12.41
CA LEU A 247 7.16 -20.87 -12.20
C LEU A 247 6.90 -22.36 -12.32
N GLY A 248 6.57 -23.03 -11.22
CA GLY A 248 6.34 -24.47 -11.22
C GLY A 248 6.48 -25.12 -9.84
N THR A 249 6.42 -26.43 -9.85
CA THR A 249 6.62 -27.35 -8.72
C THR A 249 8.06 -27.85 -8.68
N THR A 250 8.56 -28.23 -7.51
CA THR A 250 9.90 -28.88 -7.35
C THR A 250 9.79 -30.36 -7.00
N ASP A 251 8.58 -30.82 -6.71
CA ASP A 251 8.20 -32.20 -6.47
C ASP A 251 7.61 -32.82 -7.75
N ALA A 252 7.20 -34.09 -7.67
CA ALA A 252 6.67 -34.87 -8.79
C ALA A 252 5.20 -34.52 -9.13
N GLN A 253 4.86 -33.23 -9.11
CA GLN A 253 3.52 -32.71 -9.37
C GLN A 253 3.49 -31.93 -10.69
N ASN A 254 2.35 -31.97 -11.38
CA ASN A 254 2.16 -31.27 -12.64
C ASN A 254 1.92 -29.76 -12.45
N LEU A 255 2.37 -28.94 -13.41
CA LEU A 255 2.00 -27.52 -13.51
C LEU A 255 0.68 -27.36 -14.28
N VAL A 256 -0.39 -27.16 -13.53
CA VAL A 256 -1.76 -26.85 -13.97
C VAL A 256 -2.02 -25.35 -14.24
N PHE A 257 -2.52 -25.00 -15.41
CA PHE A 257 -3.12 -23.70 -15.73
C PHE A 257 -4.64 -23.81 -15.60
N ALA A 258 -5.26 -23.08 -14.65
CA ALA A 258 -6.70 -23.09 -14.44
C ALA A 258 -7.29 -21.67 -14.50
N THR A 259 -8.51 -21.56 -15.05
CA THR A 259 -9.29 -20.31 -15.06
C THR A 259 -10.75 -20.62 -14.74
N GLY A 260 -11.39 -19.77 -13.92
CA GLY A 260 -12.77 -19.99 -13.47
C GLY A 260 -12.99 -21.36 -12.81
N ASN A 261 -12.06 -21.78 -11.95
CA ASN A 261 -12.05 -23.08 -11.26
C ASN A 261 -12.06 -24.31 -12.18
N ASN A 262 -11.61 -24.15 -13.43
CA ASN A 262 -11.52 -25.23 -14.41
C ASN A 262 -10.11 -25.30 -14.99
N VAL A 263 -9.54 -26.51 -15.07
CA VAL A 263 -8.24 -26.76 -15.70
C VAL A 263 -8.33 -26.49 -17.20
N LYS A 264 -7.37 -25.72 -17.73
CA LYS A 264 -7.24 -25.35 -19.15
C LYS A 264 -5.96 -25.88 -19.78
N GLY A 265 -4.92 -26.08 -18.97
CA GLY A 265 -3.68 -26.72 -19.40
C GLY A 265 -2.96 -27.41 -18.26
N ILE A 266 -2.12 -28.38 -18.58
CA ILE A 266 -1.29 -29.13 -17.65
C ILE A 266 0.04 -29.36 -18.37
N LEU A 267 1.14 -28.82 -17.83
CA LEU A 267 2.47 -29.31 -18.13
C LEU A 267 2.78 -30.42 -17.12
N ASP A 268 2.82 -31.66 -17.59
CA ASP A 268 3.05 -32.82 -16.71
C ASP A 268 4.53 -33.01 -16.38
N THR A 269 4.81 -33.92 -15.45
CA THR A 269 6.17 -34.25 -14.99
C THR A 269 7.06 -34.87 -16.06
N ASN A 270 6.50 -35.35 -17.19
CA ASN A 270 7.25 -35.85 -18.33
C ASN A 270 7.53 -34.74 -19.38
N GLY A 271 7.04 -33.52 -19.14
CA GLY A 271 7.19 -32.38 -20.05
C GLY A 271 6.11 -32.29 -21.13
N THR A 272 5.05 -33.09 -21.06
CA THR A 272 3.92 -33.01 -21.98
C THR A 272 3.01 -31.85 -21.58
N LEU A 273 2.81 -30.90 -22.50
CA LEU A 273 1.81 -29.84 -22.36
C LEU A 273 0.46 -30.29 -22.91
N ASN A 274 -0.43 -30.70 -22.02
CA ASN A 274 -1.83 -30.97 -22.32
C ASN A 274 -2.60 -29.64 -22.23
N GLY A 275 -3.32 -29.26 -23.27
CA GLY A 275 -4.15 -28.04 -23.28
C GLY A 275 -5.53 -28.34 -23.87
N GLY A 276 -6.58 -27.68 -23.39
CA GLY A 276 -7.92 -27.95 -23.88
C GLY A 276 -9.05 -27.34 -23.05
N ASN A 277 -10.28 -27.63 -23.47
CA ASN A 277 -11.47 -27.37 -22.68
C ASN A 277 -12.44 -28.56 -22.82
N ALA A 278 -13.42 -28.67 -21.91
CA ALA A 278 -14.33 -29.82 -21.84
C ALA A 278 -15.56 -29.74 -22.79
N ASN A 279 -15.80 -28.60 -23.44
CA ASN A 279 -16.97 -28.33 -24.25
C ASN A 279 -16.74 -28.67 -25.72
N THR A 280 -17.76 -29.24 -26.37
CA THR A 280 -17.76 -29.58 -27.81
C THR A 280 -18.29 -28.45 -28.70
N SER A 281 -18.76 -27.34 -28.12
CA SER A 281 -19.55 -26.32 -28.84
C SER A 281 -19.22 -24.84 -28.56
N SER A 282 -18.59 -24.48 -27.42
CA SER A 282 -17.99 -23.16 -27.10
C SER A 282 -17.68 -23.07 -25.59
N PRO A 283 -16.70 -22.26 -25.12
CA PRO A 283 -15.61 -21.64 -25.88
C PRO A 283 -14.64 -22.72 -26.40
N TYR A 284 -13.83 -22.41 -27.40
CA TYR A 284 -12.90 -23.35 -28.04
C TYR A 284 -11.46 -23.19 -27.51
N ALA A 285 -10.64 -24.24 -27.62
CA ALA A 285 -9.26 -24.22 -27.16
C ALA A 285 -8.29 -24.02 -28.33
N SER A 286 -7.47 -22.97 -28.29
CA SER A 286 -6.48 -22.70 -29.34
C SER A 286 -5.07 -22.65 -28.75
N PHE A 287 -4.07 -23.03 -29.54
CA PHE A 287 -2.66 -23.00 -29.17
C PHE A 287 -1.84 -22.18 -30.16
N SER A 288 -1.27 -21.08 -29.68
CA SER A 288 -0.37 -20.21 -30.45
C SER A 288 1.01 -20.20 -29.80
N TRP A 289 2.04 -20.56 -30.56
CA TRP A 289 3.42 -20.47 -30.11
C TRP A 289 4.31 -19.82 -31.16
N GLY A 290 5.10 -18.84 -30.73
CA GLY A 290 6.06 -18.12 -31.57
C GLY A 290 5.70 -16.64 -31.67
N SER A 291 5.96 -16.00 -32.81
CA SER A 291 5.88 -14.54 -32.94
C SER A 291 4.84 -14.09 -33.97
N ASN A 292 4.01 -13.12 -33.62
CA ASN A 292 3.03 -12.48 -34.52
C ASN A 292 2.04 -13.45 -35.17
N ASN A 293 1.73 -14.59 -34.53
CA ASN A 293 0.65 -15.45 -34.98
C ASN A 293 -0.71 -14.79 -34.65
N THR A 294 -1.66 -14.89 -35.56
CA THR A 294 -2.99 -14.28 -35.44
C THR A 294 -4.08 -15.34 -35.55
N PHE A 295 -4.96 -15.39 -34.55
CA PHE A 295 -6.24 -16.08 -34.66
C PHE A 295 -7.31 -15.07 -35.05
N SER A 296 -7.78 -15.12 -36.30
CA SER A 296 -8.76 -14.14 -36.81
C SER A 296 -10.20 -14.45 -36.39
N ASN A 297 -10.42 -15.52 -35.60
CA ASN A 297 -11.66 -15.79 -34.90
C ASN A 297 -11.43 -16.54 -33.57
N SER A 298 -12.43 -16.48 -32.69
CA SER A 298 -12.49 -17.19 -31.39
C SER A 298 -13.58 -18.27 -31.34
N SER A 299 -14.22 -18.54 -32.47
CA SER A 299 -15.36 -19.45 -32.61
C SER A 299 -14.95 -20.89 -32.97
N SER A 300 -13.65 -21.23 -32.86
CA SER A 300 -13.12 -22.57 -33.20
C SER A 300 -11.75 -22.81 -32.57
N SER A 301 -11.33 -24.08 -32.47
CA SER A 301 -9.99 -24.48 -32.01
C SER A 301 -8.96 -24.32 -33.13
N ASN A 302 -7.84 -23.64 -32.87
CA ASN A 302 -6.80 -23.35 -33.86
C ASN A 302 -5.40 -23.67 -33.33
N ILE A 303 -4.49 -24.05 -34.24
CA ILE A 303 -3.06 -24.25 -33.95
C ILE A 303 -2.25 -23.32 -34.87
N ALA A 304 -1.49 -22.40 -34.28
CA ALA A 304 -0.51 -21.58 -35.00
C ALA A 304 0.88 -21.71 -34.39
N LEU A 305 1.85 -22.24 -35.14
CA LEU A 305 3.22 -22.47 -34.68
C LEU A 305 4.23 -21.78 -35.60
N GLY A 306 5.16 -21.02 -35.01
CA GLY A 306 6.21 -20.31 -35.75
C GLY A 306 5.93 -18.81 -35.84
N ARG A 307 6.07 -18.21 -37.03
CA ARG A 307 6.08 -16.73 -37.18
C ARG A 307 5.05 -16.22 -38.19
N GLY A 308 4.20 -15.28 -37.78
CA GLY A 308 3.34 -14.54 -38.72
C GLY A 308 2.26 -15.40 -39.38
N ASN A 309 1.86 -16.51 -38.75
CA ASN A 309 0.81 -17.35 -39.29
C ASN A 309 -0.57 -16.78 -38.92
N THR A 310 -1.52 -16.87 -39.85
CA THR A 310 -2.92 -16.51 -39.64
C THR A 310 -3.77 -17.77 -39.73
N VAL A 311 -4.57 -18.04 -38.71
CA VAL A 311 -5.49 -19.18 -38.67
C VAL A 311 -6.91 -18.71 -38.37
N ALA A 312 -7.85 -19.18 -39.19
CA ALA A 312 -9.27 -19.07 -38.95
C ALA A 312 -9.92 -20.43 -39.23
N ALA A 313 -10.52 -21.06 -38.23
CA ALA A 313 -11.46 -22.15 -38.43
C ALA A 313 -12.91 -21.64 -38.33
N GLN A 314 -13.85 -22.24 -39.05
CA GLN A 314 -15.26 -21.86 -38.97
C GLN A 314 -16.14 -23.09 -38.70
N ALA A 315 -17.10 -22.96 -37.78
CA ALA A 315 -18.09 -23.99 -37.44
C ALA A 315 -17.47 -25.38 -37.17
N ALA A 316 -17.78 -26.39 -38.00
CA ALA A 316 -17.31 -27.77 -37.82
C ALA A 316 -15.88 -28.02 -38.35
N ASN A 317 -15.28 -27.07 -39.04
CA ASN A 317 -14.00 -27.25 -39.73
C ASN A 317 -12.82 -26.94 -38.80
N PHE A 318 -12.72 -27.62 -37.66
CA PHE A 318 -11.59 -27.49 -36.73
C PHE A 318 -10.82 -28.82 -36.58
N PRO A 319 -9.52 -28.77 -36.23
CA PRO A 319 -8.72 -27.57 -35.98
C PRO A 319 -8.25 -26.90 -37.28
N GLY A 320 -8.20 -25.56 -37.32
CA GLY A 320 -7.36 -24.86 -38.30
C GLY A 320 -5.89 -25.01 -37.90
N VAL A 321 -4.99 -25.29 -38.84
CA VAL A 321 -3.57 -25.50 -38.53
C VAL A 321 -2.69 -24.68 -39.48
N ALA A 322 -1.82 -23.85 -38.92
CA ALA A 322 -0.73 -23.21 -39.66
C ALA A 322 0.60 -23.37 -38.92
N ILE A 323 1.58 -23.99 -39.58
CA ILE A 323 2.91 -24.26 -39.01
C ILE A 323 3.99 -23.71 -39.93
N GLY A 324 4.96 -22.99 -39.38
CA GLY A 324 6.08 -22.40 -40.10
C GLY A 324 6.00 -20.87 -40.13
N ALA A 325 6.17 -20.24 -41.30
CA ALA A 325 6.18 -18.79 -41.40
C ALA A 325 5.20 -18.21 -42.43
N SER A 326 4.50 -17.12 -42.07
CA SER A 326 3.67 -16.34 -42.99
C SER A 326 2.58 -17.15 -43.71
N ASN A 327 2.11 -18.24 -43.11
CA ASN A 327 1.02 -19.04 -43.68
C ASN A 327 -0.35 -18.46 -43.32
N SER A 328 -1.33 -18.65 -44.20
CA SER A 328 -2.73 -18.29 -43.97
C SER A 328 -3.62 -19.51 -44.17
N ALA A 329 -4.15 -20.05 -43.07
CA ALA A 329 -5.06 -21.18 -43.06
C ALA A 329 -6.46 -20.72 -42.67
N LEU A 330 -7.33 -20.50 -43.66
CA LEU A 330 -8.72 -20.07 -43.43
C LEU A 330 -9.68 -21.27 -43.49
N ASN A 331 -10.89 -21.08 -42.93
CA ASN A 331 -11.97 -22.06 -42.86
C ASN A 331 -11.62 -23.45 -42.33
N GLY A 332 -10.52 -23.61 -41.59
CA GLY A 332 -10.10 -24.90 -41.03
C GLY A 332 -9.00 -25.63 -41.79
N ALA A 333 -8.42 -25.00 -42.82
CA ALA A 333 -7.35 -25.58 -43.62
C ALA A 333 -6.15 -26.06 -42.79
N LYS A 334 -5.37 -26.98 -43.37
CA LYS A 334 -4.11 -27.48 -42.81
C LYS A 334 -2.95 -27.00 -43.65
N VAL A 335 -2.11 -26.14 -43.10
CA VAL A 335 -1.05 -25.47 -43.83
C VAL A 335 0.29 -25.61 -43.10
N ILE A 336 1.32 -26.08 -43.80
CA ILE A 336 2.66 -26.27 -43.25
C ILE A 336 3.71 -25.75 -44.23
N GLY A 337 4.64 -24.94 -43.74
CA GLY A 337 5.80 -24.44 -44.48
C GLY A 337 5.87 -22.91 -44.48
N ASN A 338 6.08 -22.27 -45.63
CA ASN A 338 6.26 -20.82 -45.69
C ASN A 338 5.38 -20.13 -46.74
N THR A 339 4.76 -19.01 -46.38
CA THR A 339 4.01 -18.14 -47.32
C THR A 339 2.91 -18.88 -48.08
N ASN A 340 2.32 -19.90 -47.47
CA ASN A 340 1.23 -20.65 -48.10
C ASN A 340 -0.13 -20.04 -47.77
N PHE A 341 -1.10 -20.19 -48.66
CA PHE A 341 -2.44 -19.66 -48.53
C PHE A 341 -3.47 -20.75 -48.84
N ALA A 342 -4.40 -20.98 -47.91
CA ALA A 342 -5.50 -21.94 -48.04
C ALA A 342 -6.83 -21.34 -47.55
N THR A 343 -7.92 -21.61 -48.28
CA THR A 343 -9.22 -20.95 -48.07
C THR A 343 -10.37 -21.86 -47.67
N ASP A 344 -10.21 -23.18 -47.64
CA ASP A 344 -11.30 -24.14 -47.39
C ASP A 344 -11.00 -25.07 -46.20
N GLY A 345 -12.04 -25.65 -45.59
CA GLY A 345 -11.85 -26.58 -44.47
C GLY A 345 -11.17 -27.89 -44.87
N ASN A 346 -11.32 -28.32 -46.13
CA ASN A 346 -10.81 -29.58 -46.64
C ASN A 346 -9.53 -29.40 -47.49
N THR A 347 -8.80 -28.29 -47.32
CA THR A 347 -7.53 -28.04 -48.01
C THR A 347 -6.32 -28.44 -47.17
N VAL A 348 -5.33 -29.05 -47.84
CA VAL A 348 -4.01 -29.33 -47.28
C VAL A 348 -2.94 -28.68 -48.15
N VAL A 349 -2.08 -27.86 -47.54
CA VAL A 349 -1.01 -27.16 -48.25
C VAL A 349 0.33 -27.38 -47.53
N LEU A 350 1.29 -27.96 -48.25
CA LEU A 350 2.61 -28.31 -47.75
C LEU A 350 3.69 -27.71 -48.64
N GLY A 351 4.64 -26.96 -48.05
CA GLY A 351 5.82 -26.45 -48.76
C GLY A 351 5.90 -24.93 -48.75
N ASN A 352 6.17 -24.29 -49.89
CA ASN A 352 6.47 -22.86 -49.94
C ASN A 352 5.64 -22.12 -51.01
N ASN A 353 5.13 -20.93 -50.67
CA ASN A 353 4.48 -20.03 -51.61
C ASN A 353 3.33 -20.66 -52.40
N ASN A 354 2.67 -21.70 -51.87
CA ASN A 354 1.55 -22.33 -52.55
C ASN A 354 0.26 -21.58 -52.22
N GLY A 355 -0.56 -21.31 -53.22
CA GLY A 355 -1.85 -20.64 -53.05
C GLY A 355 -3.01 -21.53 -53.49
N THR A 356 -4.10 -21.49 -52.73
CA THR A 356 -5.40 -21.93 -53.23
C THR A 356 -6.23 -20.76 -53.72
N ALA A 357 -7.32 -21.03 -54.46
CA ALA A 357 -8.20 -19.97 -54.97
C ALA A 357 -8.67 -19.02 -53.86
N THR A 358 -9.03 -17.78 -54.26
CA THR A 358 -9.64 -16.79 -53.37
C THR A 358 -11.04 -17.17 -52.91
N THR A 359 -11.68 -18.14 -53.56
CA THR A 359 -12.93 -18.78 -53.14
C THR A 359 -12.64 -20.07 -52.36
N ALA A 360 -13.53 -20.47 -51.47
CA ALA A 360 -13.40 -21.71 -50.71
C ALA A 360 -13.46 -22.93 -51.67
N VAL A 361 -12.32 -23.59 -51.85
CA VAL A 361 -12.16 -24.78 -52.69
C VAL A 361 -11.29 -25.83 -51.99
N SER A 362 -11.72 -27.09 -52.00
CA SER A 362 -10.98 -28.20 -51.41
C SER A 362 -9.86 -28.68 -52.35
N GLY A 363 -8.69 -29.03 -51.84
CA GLY A 363 -7.56 -29.38 -52.68
C GLY A 363 -6.28 -29.67 -51.91
N ILE A 364 -5.30 -30.22 -52.62
CA ILE A 364 -3.99 -30.57 -52.05
C ILE A 364 -2.90 -29.88 -52.85
N ASN A 365 -2.04 -29.13 -52.15
CA ASN A 365 -0.84 -28.53 -52.71
C ASN A 365 0.39 -29.06 -51.98
N VAL A 366 1.32 -29.64 -52.73
CA VAL A 366 2.61 -30.07 -52.19
C VAL A 366 3.74 -29.54 -53.06
N GLY A 367 4.65 -28.76 -52.48
CA GLY A 367 5.86 -28.27 -53.15
C GLY A 367 5.98 -26.75 -53.13
N ASN A 368 6.27 -26.12 -54.27
CA ASN A 368 6.57 -24.70 -54.34
C ASN A 368 5.75 -23.94 -55.38
N SER A 369 5.16 -22.80 -55.01
CA SER A 369 4.56 -21.85 -55.96
C SER A 369 3.46 -22.47 -56.84
N ASN A 370 2.77 -23.48 -56.32
CA ASN A 370 1.61 -24.05 -56.99
C ASN A 370 0.37 -23.18 -56.73
N ILE A 371 -0.48 -23.05 -57.74
CA ILE A 371 -1.78 -22.40 -57.68
C ILE A 371 -2.83 -23.48 -57.89
N ASN A 372 -3.76 -23.64 -56.95
CA ASN A 372 -4.75 -24.71 -57.00
C ASN A 372 -6.15 -24.26 -56.58
N SER A 373 -7.10 -24.45 -57.50
CA SER A 373 -8.47 -24.00 -57.36
C SER A 373 -9.47 -25.15 -57.23
N GLY A 374 -9.07 -26.29 -56.66
CA GLY A 374 -10.00 -27.39 -56.35
C GLY A 374 -9.52 -28.81 -56.70
N GLY A 375 -8.22 -29.02 -56.94
CA GLY A 375 -7.65 -30.28 -57.42
C GLY A 375 -6.40 -30.69 -56.64
N PHE A 376 -5.47 -31.34 -57.32
CA PHE A 376 -4.23 -31.85 -56.75
C PHE A 376 -3.01 -31.32 -57.50
N ALA A 377 -2.12 -30.60 -56.81
CA ALA A 377 -0.88 -30.11 -57.38
C ALA A 377 0.32 -30.63 -56.58
N PHE A 378 1.27 -31.27 -57.27
CA PHE A 378 2.53 -31.73 -56.68
C PHE A 378 3.72 -31.26 -57.51
N GLY A 379 4.67 -30.61 -56.86
CA GLY A 379 5.91 -30.12 -57.47
C GLY A 379 6.00 -28.61 -57.46
N THR A 380 6.42 -27.98 -58.57
CA THR A 380 6.72 -26.55 -58.61
C THR A 380 5.94 -25.80 -59.69
N GLY A 381 5.32 -24.67 -59.36
CA GLY A 381 4.75 -23.78 -60.37
C GLY A 381 3.54 -24.33 -61.12
N ASN A 382 2.89 -25.39 -60.63
CA ASN A 382 1.73 -25.96 -61.32
C ASN A 382 0.48 -25.10 -61.10
N SER A 383 -0.40 -25.06 -62.11
CA SER A 383 -1.71 -24.40 -62.06
C SER A 383 -2.81 -25.42 -62.25
N VAL A 384 -3.64 -25.64 -61.23
CA VAL A 384 -4.65 -26.69 -61.20
C VAL A 384 -6.03 -26.12 -60.90
N THR A 385 -7.06 -26.51 -61.64
CA THR A 385 -8.45 -26.17 -61.32
C THR A 385 -9.20 -27.36 -60.71
N SER A 386 -10.48 -27.18 -60.39
CA SER A 386 -11.31 -28.20 -59.74
C SER A 386 -11.27 -29.55 -60.46
N ASN A 387 -11.13 -30.63 -59.68
CA ASN A 387 -11.13 -32.02 -60.16
C ASN A 387 -10.02 -32.36 -61.19
N ASN A 388 -8.92 -31.61 -61.19
CA ASN A 388 -7.76 -31.84 -62.05
C ASN A 388 -6.49 -32.09 -61.26
N TYR A 389 -5.44 -32.57 -61.95
CA TYR A 389 -4.22 -33.07 -61.31
C TYR A 389 -2.98 -32.60 -62.08
N ALA A 390 -1.96 -32.12 -61.37
CA ALA A 390 -0.68 -31.77 -61.98
C ALA A 390 0.49 -32.29 -61.14
N PHE A 391 1.48 -32.88 -61.82
CA PHE A 391 2.66 -33.47 -61.22
C PHE A 391 3.93 -33.03 -61.96
N GLY A 392 4.84 -32.36 -61.27
CA GLY A 392 6.12 -31.90 -61.82
C GLY A 392 6.27 -30.39 -61.78
N ASN A 393 6.75 -29.79 -62.87
CA ASN A 393 7.09 -28.38 -62.95
C ASN A 393 6.27 -27.64 -64.01
N ALA A 394 5.71 -26.48 -63.64
CA ALA A 394 5.04 -25.55 -64.56
C ALA A 394 3.93 -26.18 -65.41
N ASN A 395 3.24 -27.21 -64.90
CA ASN A 395 2.14 -27.84 -65.62
C ASN A 395 0.82 -27.09 -65.37
N THR A 396 -0.03 -27.03 -66.38
CA THR A 396 -1.39 -26.51 -66.31
C THR A 396 -2.37 -27.65 -66.49
N ALA A 397 -3.21 -27.89 -65.48
CA ALA A 397 -4.31 -28.85 -65.53
C ALA A 397 -5.64 -28.11 -65.26
N SER A 398 -6.31 -27.69 -66.34
CA SER A 398 -7.45 -26.77 -66.25
C SER A 398 -8.66 -27.17 -67.09
N GLY A 399 -8.79 -28.45 -67.44
CA GLY A 399 -9.99 -28.95 -68.11
C GLY A 399 -11.24 -28.91 -67.22
N PRO A 400 -12.44 -29.17 -67.76
CA PRO A 400 -13.67 -29.22 -66.97
C PRO A 400 -13.64 -30.23 -65.80
N ALA A 401 -13.03 -31.41 -66.01
CA ALA A 401 -12.71 -32.41 -64.98
C ALA A 401 -11.76 -33.48 -65.53
N GLY A 402 -10.95 -34.08 -64.66
CA GLY A 402 -10.11 -35.24 -64.98
C GLY A 402 -8.91 -34.94 -65.86
N ALA A 403 -8.54 -33.67 -66.04
CA ALA A 403 -7.32 -33.31 -66.75
C ALA A 403 -6.10 -33.60 -65.88
N ILE A 404 -5.07 -34.22 -66.46
CA ILE A 404 -3.85 -34.60 -65.77
C ILE A 404 -2.63 -34.11 -66.55
N GLY A 405 -1.78 -33.31 -65.91
CA GLY A 405 -0.49 -32.89 -66.46
C GLY A 405 0.68 -33.57 -65.75
N PHE A 406 1.58 -34.21 -66.50
CA PHE A 406 2.82 -34.81 -65.98
C PHE A 406 4.06 -34.22 -66.64
N GLY A 407 5.07 -33.91 -65.84
CA GLY A 407 6.41 -33.55 -66.32
C GLY A 407 6.69 -32.05 -66.23
N PHE A 408 7.17 -31.46 -67.33
CA PHE A 408 7.62 -30.07 -67.41
C PHE A 408 6.81 -29.32 -68.47
N GLY A 409 5.95 -28.39 -68.06
CA GLY A 409 5.17 -27.56 -68.99
C GLY A 409 4.00 -28.27 -69.66
N ALA A 410 3.48 -29.36 -69.09
CA ALA A 410 2.31 -30.05 -69.63
C ALA A 410 1.08 -29.14 -69.61
N ASN A 411 0.30 -29.12 -70.70
CA ASN A 411 -0.89 -28.30 -70.85
C ASN A 411 -2.12 -29.18 -71.08
N ALA A 412 -2.72 -29.66 -69.99
CA ALA A 412 -3.91 -30.51 -70.00
C ALA A 412 -5.17 -29.65 -69.75
N VAL A 413 -5.81 -29.20 -70.84
CA VAL A 413 -6.94 -28.24 -70.80
C VAL A 413 -8.26 -28.83 -71.29
N ILE A 414 -8.26 -30.11 -71.67
CA ILE A 414 -9.44 -30.83 -72.16
C ILE A 414 -9.92 -31.79 -71.06
N ALA A 415 -11.23 -32.07 -71.01
CA ALA A 415 -11.81 -33.01 -70.05
C ALA A 415 -11.21 -34.41 -70.21
N SER A 416 -10.86 -35.06 -69.10
CA SER A 416 -10.27 -36.40 -69.06
C SER A 416 -8.98 -36.58 -69.90
N GLN A 417 -8.28 -35.48 -70.19
CA GLN A 417 -7.03 -35.52 -70.95
C GLN A 417 -5.84 -35.73 -70.02
N THR A 418 -4.97 -36.68 -70.35
CA THR A 418 -3.64 -36.76 -69.75
C THR A 418 -2.60 -36.24 -70.75
N VAL A 419 -1.76 -35.30 -70.32
CA VAL A 419 -0.64 -34.77 -71.11
C VAL A 419 0.66 -35.09 -70.38
N TYR A 420 1.52 -35.85 -71.03
CA TYR A 420 2.90 -36.07 -70.62
C TYR A 420 3.80 -35.10 -71.41
N ALA A 421 4.54 -34.22 -70.72
CA ALA A 421 5.44 -33.26 -71.34
C ALA A 421 6.87 -33.44 -70.82
N ASN A 422 7.74 -33.94 -71.68
CA ASN A 422 9.17 -34.06 -71.44
C ASN A 422 9.91 -34.12 -72.79
N THR A 423 11.25 -34.04 -72.77
CA THR A 423 12.09 -34.21 -73.97
C THR A 423 12.11 -35.67 -74.43
N THR A 424 12.06 -36.63 -73.49
CA THR A 424 12.05 -38.06 -73.80
C THR A 424 11.05 -38.80 -72.91
N HIS A 425 10.41 -39.82 -73.47
CA HIS A 425 9.53 -40.74 -72.75
C HIS A 425 10.02 -42.17 -73.00
N THR A 426 10.30 -42.89 -71.92
CA THR A 426 10.76 -44.29 -71.98
C THR A 426 9.77 -45.16 -71.21
N PHE A 427 9.31 -46.23 -71.86
CA PHE A 427 8.49 -47.27 -71.23
C PHE A 427 9.35 -48.53 -71.15
N SER A 428 9.52 -49.07 -69.94
CA SER A 428 10.33 -50.27 -69.69
C SER A 428 9.67 -51.12 -68.61
N GLY A 429 9.83 -52.44 -68.69
CA GLY A 429 9.38 -53.39 -67.70
C GLY A 429 10.17 -53.24 -66.40
N SER A 430 9.70 -53.89 -65.34
CA SER A 430 10.39 -53.90 -64.05
C SER A 430 11.78 -54.52 -64.16
N GLY A 431 12.84 -53.71 -64.07
CA GLY A 431 14.23 -54.13 -64.26
C GLY A 431 15.14 -52.98 -64.72
N LEU A 432 16.37 -53.29 -65.14
CA LEU A 432 17.22 -52.33 -65.86
C LEU A 432 16.57 -51.99 -67.21
N ILE A 433 16.67 -50.75 -67.66
CA ILE A 433 16.10 -50.31 -68.95
C ILE A 433 16.63 -51.21 -70.07
N GLY A 434 15.73 -51.78 -70.87
CA GLY A 434 16.06 -52.68 -71.97
C GLY A 434 16.35 -54.13 -71.58
N THR A 435 16.22 -54.50 -70.30
CA THR A 435 16.42 -55.89 -69.83
C THR A 435 15.12 -56.66 -69.60
N ALA A 436 13.99 -55.96 -69.50
CA ALA A 436 12.66 -56.54 -69.35
C ALA A 436 11.77 -56.12 -70.53
N ILE A 437 10.99 -57.06 -71.06
CA ILE A 437 10.01 -56.80 -72.12
C ILE A 437 8.86 -55.96 -71.55
N THR A 438 8.35 -55.02 -72.36
CA THR A 438 7.29 -54.09 -71.98
C THR A 438 6.20 -54.12 -73.02
N ASP A 439 5.00 -54.53 -72.63
CA ASP A 439 3.84 -54.45 -73.52
C ASP A 439 3.11 -53.13 -73.27
N VAL A 440 3.03 -52.29 -74.30
CA VAL A 440 2.30 -51.01 -74.25
C VAL A 440 1.00 -51.13 -75.03
N GLY A 441 -0.13 -50.94 -74.35
CA GLY A 441 -1.46 -50.95 -74.97
C GLY A 441 -2.01 -49.56 -75.24
N ILE A 442 -2.52 -49.33 -76.45
CA ILE A 442 -3.24 -48.11 -76.85
C ILE A 442 -4.69 -48.47 -77.20
N ASN A 443 -5.63 -47.98 -76.40
CA ASN A 443 -7.07 -48.30 -76.49
C ASN A 443 -7.36 -49.81 -76.31
N MET A 444 -6.50 -50.53 -75.59
CA MET A 444 -6.69 -51.94 -75.22
C MET A 444 -5.82 -52.34 -74.01
N THR A 445 -6.12 -53.50 -73.42
CA THR A 445 -5.33 -54.10 -72.33
C THR A 445 -4.36 -55.12 -72.94
N PRO A 446 -3.03 -54.93 -72.81
CA PRO A 446 -2.06 -55.91 -73.28
C PRO A 446 -2.28 -57.29 -72.66
N SER A 447 -1.98 -58.36 -73.42
CA SER A 447 -2.14 -59.74 -72.93
C SER A 447 -0.94 -60.61 -73.26
N ALA A 448 -0.61 -61.54 -72.36
CA ALA A 448 0.54 -62.46 -72.50
C ALA A 448 0.44 -63.42 -73.70
N THR A 449 -0.69 -63.46 -74.40
CA THR A 449 -0.90 -64.25 -75.62
C THR A 449 -0.63 -63.49 -76.91
N ASN A 450 -0.47 -62.17 -76.84
CA ASN A 450 -0.21 -61.32 -77.99
C ASN A 450 1.31 -61.18 -78.20
N ILE A 451 1.74 -61.22 -79.46
CA ILE A 451 3.17 -61.27 -79.83
C ILE A 451 3.81 -59.89 -80.05
N ALA A 452 3.11 -58.80 -79.73
CA ALA A 452 3.52 -57.44 -80.07
C ALA A 452 3.85 -56.59 -78.83
N ASP A 453 5.04 -55.99 -78.80
CA ASP A 453 5.46 -55.07 -77.73
C ASP A 453 4.62 -53.76 -77.69
N LEU A 454 3.96 -53.41 -78.82
CA LEU A 454 3.02 -52.30 -78.92
C LEU A 454 1.71 -52.77 -79.56
N GLU A 455 0.61 -52.66 -78.82
CA GLU A 455 -0.72 -53.03 -79.28
C GLU A 455 -1.62 -51.80 -79.46
N VAL A 456 -2.24 -51.66 -80.64
CA VAL A 456 -3.07 -50.49 -80.96
C VAL A 456 -4.39 -50.93 -81.57
N SER A 457 -5.52 -50.69 -80.89
CA SER A 457 -6.85 -51.07 -81.41
C SER A 457 -7.54 -50.03 -82.27
N LYS A 458 -6.98 -48.81 -82.37
CA LYS A 458 -7.49 -47.74 -83.23
C LYS A 458 -6.42 -47.28 -84.21
N GLY A 459 -5.63 -46.29 -83.83
CA GLY A 459 -4.55 -45.79 -84.69
C GLY A 459 -3.59 -44.89 -83.92
N VAL A 460 -2.39 -44.75 -84.48
CA VAL A 460 -1.35 -43.82 -84.02
C VAL A 460 -1.21 -42.72 -85.06
N LEU A 461 -1.34 -41.46 -84.65
CA LEU A 461 -1.07 -40.33 -85.52
C LEU A 461 0.44 -40.03 -85.49
N LEU A 462 1.12 -40.25 -86.62
CA LEU A 462 2.51 -39.85 -86.80
C LEU A 462 2.57 -38.48 -87.47
N LYS A 463 3.29 -37.52 -86.87
CA LYS A 463 3.46 -36.19 -87.46
C LYS A 463 4.32 -36.29 -88.72
N GLY A 464 3.86 -35.66 -89.80
CA GLY A 464 4.58 -35.63 -91.08
C GLY A 464 5.96 -34.98 -90.94
N ILE A 465 6.99 -35.69 -91.38
CA ILE A 465 8.36 -35.19 -91.56
C ILE A 465 8.69 -35.10 -93.04
N THR A 466 9.80 -34.47 -93.39
CA THR A 466 10.37 -34.59 -94.74
C THR A 466 10.56 -36.08 -95.07
N PRO A 467 10.22 -36.55 -96.28
CA PRO A 467 10.43 -37.96 -96.63
C PRO A 467 11.87 -38.39 -96.32
N PRO A 468 12.07 -39.51 -95.63
CA PRO A 468 13.39 -39.91 -95.16
C PRO A 468 14.30 -40.25 -96.34
N VAL A 469 15.60 -39.96 -96.20
CA VAL A 469 16.60 -40.31 -97.22
C VAL A 469 17.22 -41.67 -96.92
N ALA A 470 17.83 -42.31 -97.93
CA ALA A 470 18.36 -43.66 -97.82
C ALA A 470 19.33 -43.86 -96.63
N ALA A 471 20.15 -42.86 -96.30
CA ALA A 471 21.11 -42.91 -95.20
C ALA A 471 20.46 -42.93 -93.80
N ASP A 472 19.20 -42.53 -93.68
CA ASP A 472 18.51 -42.45 -92.37
C ASP A 472 18.09 -43.83 -91.86
N CYS A 473 17.99 -44.85 -92.73
CA CYS A 473 17.71 -46.22 -92.33
C CYS A 473 19.02 -46.97 -92.10
N ASN A 474 19.29 -47.31 -90.85
CA ASN A 474 20.49 -48.01 -90.39
C ASN A 474 20.15 -48.81 -89.12
N ALA A 475 21.15 -49.46 -88.52
CA ALA A 475 20.97 -50.32 -87.35
C ALA A 475 20.30 -49.64 -86.13
N SER A 476 20.46 -48.32 -85.93
CA SER A 476 19.83 -47.64 -84.79
C SER A 476 18.35 -47.36 -84.99
N ASN A 477 17.88 -47.38 -86.25
CA ASN A 477 16.52 -47.01 -86.63
C ASN A 477 15.74 -48.20 -87.23
N GLU A 478 16.30 -49.41 -87.14
CA GLU A 478 15.62 -50.61 -87.61
C GLU A 478 14.26 -50.79 -86.92
N GLY A 479 13.22 -51.16 -87.67
CA GLY A 479 11.86 -51.37 -87.16
C GLY A 479 11.07 -50.07 -86.95
N THR A 480 11.67 -48.89 -87.16
CA THR A 480 10.95 -47.62 -87.05
C THR A 480 9.94 -47.43 -88.18
N ILE A 481 8.78 -46.88 -87.81
CA ILE A 481 7.74 -46.43 -88.75
C ILE A 481 7.67 -44.91 -88.68
N VAL A 482 7.77 -44.25 -89.83
CA VAL A 482 7.67 -42.79 -89.97
C VAL A 482 6.62 -42.41 -91.02
N TYR A 483 6.06 -41.21 -90.90
CA TYR A 483 5.19 -40.63 -91.93
C TYR A 483 5.93 -39.50 -92.66
N GLY A 484 6.33 -39.73 -93.91
CA GLY A 484 7.04 -38.75 -94.73
C GLY A 484 6.06 -38.01 -95.65
N LYS A 485 6.12 -36.68 -95.69
CA LYS A 485 5.20 -35.82 -96.45
C LYS A 485 5.96 -34.80 -97.30
N SER A 486 5.66 -34.75 -98.60
CA SER A 486 6.14 -33.73 -99.54
C SER A 486 4.95 -33.06 -100.23
N GLY A 487 4.79 -31.74 -100.02
CA GLY A 487 3.60 -31.03 -100.49
C GLY A 487 2.30 -31.62 -99.92
N THR A 488 1.41 -32.07 -100.81
CA THR A 488 0.11 -32.68 -100.46
C THR A 488 0.15 -34.21 -100.43
N THR A 489 1.28 -34.84 -100.78
CA THR A 489 1.44 -36.30 -100.79
C THR A 489 2.23 -36.75 -99.58
N GLY A 490 1.77 -37.81 -98.90
CA GLY A 490 2.53 -38.41 -97.81
C GLY A 490 2.34 -39.92 -97.76
N ASN A 491 3.38 -40.63 -97.35
CA ASN A 491 3.44 -42.09 -97.26
C ASN A 491 4.02 -42.51 -95.89
N PHE A 492 3.68 -43.72 -95.45
CA PHE A 492 4.36 -44.38 -94.33
C PHE A 492 5.60 -45.11 -94.84
N TYR A 493 6.70 -44.98 -94.11
CA TYR A 493 7.97 -45.65 -94.41
C TYR A 493 8.41 -46.48 -93.20
N GLY A 494 8.81 -47.72 -93.45
CA GLY A 494 9.41 -48.61 -92.45
C GLY A 494 10.89 -48.85 -92.76
N CYS A 495 11.76 -48.71 -91.76
CA CYS A 495 13.16 -49.07 -91.90
C CYS A 495 13.35 -50.56 -91.67
N LYS A 496 13.79 -51.28 -92.71
CA LYS A 496 13.92 -52.74 -92.70
C LYS A 496 15.33 -53.17 -93.08
N GLN A 497 15.85 -54.18 -92.38
CA GLN A 497 17.05 -54.89 -92.81
C GLN A 497 16.68 -56.06 -93.75
N THR A 498 17.32 -56.16 -94.91
CA THR A 498 17.20 -57.31 -95.82
C THR A 498 18.58 -57.69 -96.33
N GLY A 499 19.03 -58.92 -96.04
CA GLY A 499 20.34 -59.41 -96.50
C GLY A 499 21.54 -58.61 -95.96
N GLY A 500 21.42 -58.02 -94.76
CA GLY A 500 22.48 -57.21 -94.13
C GLY A 500 22.44 -55.71 -94.47
N ALA A 501 21.68 -55.29 -95.48
CA ALA A 501 21.51 -53.89 -95.86
C ALA A 501 20.23 -53.28 -95.26
N PHE A 502 20.29 -52.01 -94.86
CA PHE A 502 19.16 -51.24 -94.34
C PHE A 502 18.57 -50.37 -95.45
N ALA A 503 17.25 -50.41 -95.62
CA ALA A 503 16.55 -49.55 -96.57
C ALA A 503 15.14 -49.18 -96.09
N TRP A 504 14.69 -47.98 -96.46
CA TRP A 504 13.30 -47.58 -96.29
C TRP A 504 12.40 -48.30 -97.28
N GLN A 505 11.27 -48.82 -96.80
CA GLN A 505 10.20 -49.38 -97.61
C GLN A 505 8.92 -48.59 -97.36
N THR A 506 8.19 -48.26 -98.41
CA THR A 506 6.81 -47.78 -98.27
C THR A 506 5.95 -48.90 -97.70
N LEU A 507 5.21 -48.63 -96.63
CA LEU A 507 4.38 -49.60 -95.91
C LEU A 507 2.97 -49.70 -96.48
#